data_AF-A0A969ES13-F1
#
_entry.id   AF-A0A969ES13-F1
#
_cell.length_a   1.000
_cell.length_b   1.000
_cell.length_c   1.000
_cell.angle_alpha   90.00
_cell.angle_beta   90.00
_cell.angle_gamma   90.00
#
_symmetry.space_group_name_H-M   'P 1'
#
loop_
_entity.id
_entity.type
_entity.pdbx_description
1 polymer ?
#
loop_
_entity_poly.entity_id
_entity_poly.type
_entity_poly.pdbx_seq_one_letter_code
_entity_poly.pdbx_strand_id
1 'polypeptide(L)'
;MLVDPWPAPAKINRFLHIVGRRPDGYHVLQTVFQFLDYCDYLRFELRPDGHIERSGTLPGVDSTEDLTVRAARLLQKPVISQWV
;
A
#
# COMPACT_ATOMS: atom_id res chain seq x y z
N MET A 1 15.72 9.65 -18.05
CA MET A 1 14.37 9.50 -18.62
C MET A 1 13.40 9.51 -17.46
N LEU A 2 12.48 10.47 -17.41
CA LEU A 2 11.44 10.48 -16.38
C LEU A 2 10.47 9.34 -16.73
N VAL A 3 10.51 8.28 -15.93
CA VAL A 3 9.49 7.23 -15.95
C VAL A 3 8.15 7.86 -15.55
N ASP A 4 7.09 7.49 -16.28
CA ASP A 4 5.73 7.90 -15.92
C ASP A 4 5.42 7.44 -14.49
N PRO A 5 4.72 8.27 -13.70
CA PRO A 5 4.39 7.91 -12.33
C PRO A 5 3.45 6.71 -12.28
N TRP A 6 3.59 5.89 -11.25
CA TRP A 6 2.74 4.72 -11.02
C TRP A 6 1.42 5.16 -10.35
N PRO A 7 0.26 4.89 -10.96
CA PRO A 7 -1.02 5.26 -10.36
C PRO A 7 -1.35 4.39 -9.16
N ALA A 8 -1.80 5.02 -8.07
CA ALA A 8 -2.43 4.40 -6.92
C ALA A 8 -3.90 4.82 -6.88
N PRO A 9 -4.81 4.08 -7.56
CA PRO A 9 -6.19 4.48 -7.71
C PRO A 9 -6.95 4.43 -6.39
N ALA A 10 -7.80 5.43 -6.17
CA ALA A 10 -8.78 5.40 -5.11
C ALA A 10 -9.78 4.26 -5.34
N LYS A 11 -10.32 3.72 -4.25
CA LYS A 11 -11.43 2.76 -4.28
C LYS A 11 -12.65 3.33 -3.58
N ILE A 12 -13.81 2.81 -3.94
CA ILE A 12 -15.04 2.91 -3.16
C ILE A 12 -15.58 1.52 -2.86
N ASN A 13 -16.17 1.34 -1.68
CA ASN A 13 -16.97 0.18 -1.34
C ASN A 13 -18.40 0.45 -1.85
N ARG A 14 -18.86 -0.28 -2.86
CA ARG A 14 -20.20 -0.08 -3.44
C ARG A 14 -21.33 -0.48 -2.50
N PHE A 15 -21.04 -1.41 -1.62
CA PHE A 15 -21.79 -1.69 -0.39
C PHE A 15 -20.81 -2.21 0.66
N LEU A 16 -21.20 -2.20 1.93
CA LEU A 16 -20.39 -2.74 3.02
C LEU A 16 -21.31 -3.40 4.04
N HIS A 17 -21.29 -4.73 4.11
CA HIS A 17 -22.00 -5.49 5.14
C HIS A 17 -21.01 -6.07 6.13
N ILE A 18 -21.29 -5.89 7.42
CA ILE A 18 -20.60 -6.58 8.50
C ILE A 18 -21.40 -7.85 8.79
N VAL A 19 -20.83 -9.02 8.49
CA VAL A 19 -21.55 -10.31 8.58
C VAL A 19 -21.13 -11.14 9.80
N GLY A 20 -20.16 -10.66 10.57
CA GLY A 20 -19.73 -11.31 11.81
C GLY A 20 -18.49 -10.68 12.41
N ARG A 21 -18.05 -11.23 13.54
CA ARG A 21 -16.80 -10.85 14.22
C ARG A 21 -16.00 -12.09 14.56
N ARG A 22 -14.72 -12.08 14.21
CA ARG A 22 -13.74 -13.14 14.45
C ARG A 22 -13.26 -13.10 15.91
N PRO A 23 -12.74 -14.22 16.44
CA PRO A 23 -12.14 -14.28 17.79
C PRO A 23 -10.95 -13.32 18.00
N ASP A 24 -10.23 -12.96 16.94
CA ASP A 24 -9.13 -11.99 16.96
C ASP A 24 -9.59 -10.52 16.94
N GLY A 25 -10.90 -10.29 17.01
CA GLY A 25 -11.50 -8.95 17.09
C GLY A 25 -11.83 -8.31 15.73
N TYR A 26 -11.39 -8.90 14.60
CA TYR A 26 -11.69 -8.38 13.26
C TYR A 26 -13.12 -8.68 12.82
N HIS A 27 -13.69 -7.81 11.98
CA HIS A 27 -15.00 -8.03 11.37
C HIS A 27 -14.87 -8.88 10.10
N VAL A 28 -15.83 -9.79 9.91
CA VAL A 28 -16.04 -10.45 8.62
C VAL A 28 -16.89 -9.51 7.78
N LEU A 29 -16.37 -9.16 6.59
CA LEU A 29 -16.99 -8.19 5.71
C LEU A 29 -17.44 -8.84 4.41
N GLN A 30 -18.59 -8.43 3.90
CA GLN A 30 -19.01 -8.64 2.51
C GLN A 30 -19.10 -7.28 1.84
N THR A 31 -18.37 -7.08 0.75
CA THR A 31 -18.30 -5.81 0.04
C THR A 31 -17.92 -6.04 -1.42
N VAL A 32 -18.25 -5.09 -2.29
CA VAL A 32 -17.71 -5.01 -3.65
C VAL A 32 -16.87 -3.74 -3.76
N PHE A 33 -15.62 -3.91 -4.18
CA PHE A 33 -14.70 -2.82 -4.46
C PHE A 33 -14.84 -2.35 -5.90
N GLN A 34 -14.86 -1.04 -6.10
CA GLN A 34 -14.73 -0.43 -7.42
C GLN A 34 -13.60 0.61 -7.36
N PHE A 35 -12.66 0.52 -8.31
CA PHE A 35 -11.66 1.57 -8.51
C PHE A 35 -12.28 2.78 -9.20
N LEU A 36 -11.76 3.96 -8.87
CA LEU A 36 -12.06 5.21 -9.55
C LEU A 36 -10.90 5.58 -10.46
N ASP A 37 -11.19 6.31 -11.54
CA ASP A 37 -10.17 6.98 -12.36
C ASP A 37 -9.69 8.27 -11.68
N TYR A 38 -9.33 8.16 -10.41
CA TYR A 38 -8.81 9.22 -9.56
C TYR A 38 -7.75 8.61 -8.66
N CYS A 39 -6.53 9.11 -8.76
CA CYS A 39 -5.34 8.43 -8.26
C CYS A 39 -4.43 9.39 -7.49
N ASP A 40 -3.76 8.85 -6.49
CA ASP A 40 -2.43 9.34 -6.12
C ASP A 40 -1.40 8.80 -7.11
N TYR A 41 -0.23 9.41 -7.18
CA TYR A 41 0.83 9.04 -8.14
C TYR A 41 2.16 8.85 -7.43
N LEU A 42 2.71 7.64 -7.52
CA LEU A 42 3.99 7.29 -6.91
C LEU A 42 5.12 7.41 -7.95
N ARG A 43 6.21 8.08 -7.57
CA ARG A 43 7.43 8.18 -8.36
C ARG A 43 8.56 7.50 -7.59
N PHE A 44 9.39 6.77 -8.32
CA PHE A 44 10.51 6.06 -7.75
C PHE A 44 11.79 6.43 -8.49
N GLU A 45 12.86 6.60 -7.72
CA GLU A 45 14.22 6.72 -8.23
C GLU A 45 15.03 5.57 -7.65
N LEU A 46 15.71 4.81 -8.51
CA LEU A 46 16.54 3.70 -8.07
C LEU A 46 17.80 4.23 -7.42
N ARG A 47 18.16 3.63 -6.28
CA ARG A 47 19.40 3.95 -5.57
C ARG A 47 20.33 2.75 -5.58
N PRO A 48 21.65 2.95 -5.77
CA PRO A 48 22.63 1.86 -5.78
C PRO A 48 23.00 1.37 -4.38
N ASP A 49 22.63 2.12 -3.32
CA ASP A 49 23.00 1.85 -1.93
C ASP A 49 22.05 0.89 -1.21
N GLY A 50 20.96 0.47 -1.86
CA GLY A 50 19.96 -0.40 -1.27
C GLY A 50 19.12 0.25 -0.16
N HIS A 51 19.21 1.57 0.03
CA HIS A 51 18.39 2.27 1.00
C HIS A 51 17.02 2.64 0.43
N ILE A 52 16.01 2.69 1.32
CA ILE A 52 14.64 3.12 1.00
C ILE A 52 14.36 4.41 1.75
N GLU A 53 14.03 5.46 1.00
CA GLU A 53 13.77 6.81 1.50
C GLU A 53 12.50 7.36 0.86
N ARG A 54 11.66 8.03 1.65
CA ARG A 54 10.51 8.78 1.14
C ARG A 54 10.96 10.21 0.83
N SER A 55 10.82 10.63 -0.42
CA SER A 55 10.97 12.04 -0.78
C SER A 55 9.78 12.85 -0.28
N GLY A 56 10.04 13.91 0.49
CA GLY A 56 9.01 14.85 0.94
C GLY A 56 8.28 14.46 2.23
N THR A 57 7.40 15.35 2.67
CA THR A 57 6.63 15.21 3.92
C THR A 57 5.19 14.86 3.62
N LEU A 58 4.67 13.84 4.32
CA LEU A 58 3.25 13.56 4.40
C LEU A 58 2.77 14.06 5.78
N PRO A 59 1.90 15.10 5.85
CA PRO A 59 1.49 15.68 7.12
C PRO A 59 0.93 14.63 8.08
N GLY A 60 1.47 14.60 9.30
CA GLY A 60 1.04 13.65 10.34
C GLY A 60 1.55 12.21 10.17
N VAL A 61 2.36 11.91 9.16
CA VAL A 61 2.90 10.56 8.92
C VAL A 61 4.42 10.61 8.86
N ASP A 62 5.06 10.10 9.92
CA ASP A 62 6.50 9.86 9.92
C ASP A 62 6.90 8.91 8.78
N SER A 63 8.08 9.12 8.21
CA SER A 63 8.56 8.30 7.08
C SER A 63 8.66 6.81 7.39
N THR A 64 8.85 6.43 8.66
CA THR A 64 8.92 5.03 9.10
C THR A 64 7.55 4.36 9.21
N GLU A 65 6.50 5.15 9.44
CA GLU A 65 5.10 4.70 9.53
C GLU A 65 4.39 4.71 8.17
N ASP A 66 5.00 5.36 7.17
CA ASP A 66 4.49 5.42 5.81
C ASP A 66 4.32 4.01 5.20
N LEU A 67 3.11 3.70 4.74
CA LEU A 67 2.79 2.40 4.17
C LEU A 67 3.59 2.09 2.90
N THR A 68 3.97 3.10 2.11
CA THR A 68 4.79 2.90 0.90
C THR A 68 6.21 2.47 1.28
N VAL A 69 6.81 3.12 2.29
CA VAL A 69 8.13 2.78 2.81
C VAL A 69 8.11 1.40 3.47
N ARG A 70 7.09 1.10 4.27
CA ARG A 70 6.92 -0.21 4.92
C ARG A 70 6.74 -1.33 3.89
N ALA A 71 5.94 -1.11 2.85
CA ALA A 71 5.76 -2.07 1.75
C ALA A 71 7.07 -2.33 1.01
N ALA A 72 7.82 -1.28 0.65
CA ALA A 72 9.12 -1.42 -0.01
C ALA A 72 10.12 -2.21 0.85
N ARG A 73 10.17 -1.95 2.17
CA ARG A 73 11.03 -2.69 3.11
C ARG A 73 10.62 -4.16 3.25
N LEU A 74 9.33 -4.48 3.20
CA LEU A 74 8.87 -5.88 3.21
C LEU A 74 9.26 -6.58 1.92
N LEU A 75 9.14 -5.92 0.77
CA LEU A 75 9.54 -6.47 -0.53
C LEU A 75 11.05 -6.67 -0.65
N GLN A 76 11.86 -5.82 0.00
CA GLN A 76 13.32 -5.96 0.03
C GLN A 76 13.79 -7.21 0.79
N LYS A 77 12.99 -7.73 1.72
CA LYS A 77 13.34 -8.95 2.45
C LYS A 77 13.35 -10.14 1.50
N PRO A 78 14.27 -11.11 1.68
CA PRO A 78 14.26 -12.33 0.90
C PRO A 78 12.90 -13.01 0.99
N VAL A 79 12.35 -13.43 -0.15
CA VAL A 79 11.11 -14.22 -0.18
C VAL A 79 11.40 -15.58 0.44
N ILE A 80 10.93 -15.80 1.66
CA ILE A 80 10.78 -17.16 2.19
C ILE A 80 9.50 -17.71 1.55
N SER A 81 9.63 -18.40 0.42
CA SER A 81 8.48 -19.09 -0.18
C SER A 81 8.04 -20.20 0.77
N GLN A 82 6.86 -20.04 1.38
CA GLN A 82 6.15 -21.11 2.08
C GLN A 82 5.02 -21.70 1.21
N TRP A 83 4.99 -21.33 -0.07
CA TRP A 83 4.05 -21.86 -1.05
C TRP A 83 4.71 -23.02 -1.81
N VAL A 84 4.78 -24.18 -1.15
CA VAL A 84 4.80 -25.51 -1.77
C VAL A 84 3.78 -26.36 -1.03
#